data_AF-A0A7L2QJ02-F1
#
_entry.id   AF-A0A7L2QJ02-F1
#
_cell.length_a   1.000
_cell.length_b   1.000
_cell.length_c   1.000
_cell.angle_alpha   90.00
_cell.angle_beta   90.00
_cell.angle_gamma   90.00
#
_symmetry.space_group_name_H-M   'P 1'
#
loop_
_entity.id
_entity.type
_entity.pdbx_description
1 polymer ?
#
loop_
_entity_poly.entity_id
_entity_poly.type
_entity_poly.pdbx_seq_one_letter_code
_entity_poly.pdbx_strand_id
1 'polypeptide(L)' 'MLMDLDRRRKMLGYLRRVNYSTFENTCSQLGIQYSPPQPYSRRLTKRWLAKKDLCIKV' A
#
# COMPACT_ATOMS: atom_id res chain seq x y z
N MET A 1 11.48 13.62 -3.00
CA MET A 1 10.92 13.93 -1.66
C MET A 1 9.86 12.89 -1.30
N LEU A 2 9.79 12.38 -0.06
CA LEU A 2 8.80 11.38 0.35
C LEU A 2 7.35 11.85 0.12
N MET A 3 7.11 13.15 0.27
CA MET A 3 5.81 13.78 0.08
C MET A 3 5.26 13.65 -1.35
N ASP A 4 6.13 13.63 -2.37
CA ASP A 4 5.69 13.51 -3.78
C ASP A 4 5.17 12.09 -4.08
N LEU A 5 5.78 11.08 -3.44
CA LEU A 5 5.30 9.69 -3.52
C LEU A 5 3.94 9.54 -2.86
N ASP A 6 3.71 10.18 -1.71
CA ASP A 6 2.43 10.16 -1.02
C ASP A 6 1.33 10.89 -1.81
N ARG A 7 1.66 12.03 -2.41
CA ARG A 7 0.76 12.75 -3.33
C ARG A 7 0.37 11.89 -4.53
N ARG A 8 1.35 11.23 -5.17
CA ARG A 8 1.10 10.30 -6.29
C ARG A 8 0.22 9.13 -5.86
N ARG A 9 0.47 8.51 -4.71
CA ARG A 9 -0.36 7.43 -4.16
C ARG A 9 -1.81 7.89 -3.92
N LYS A 10 -1.99 9.11 -3.39
CA LYS A 10 -3.31 9.71 -3.19
C LYS A 10 -4.06 9.88 -4.52
N MET A 11 -3.39 10.40 -5.54
CA MET A 11 -3.97 10.58 -6.88
C MET A 11 -4.35 9.23 -7.53
N LEU A 12 -3.46 8.23 -7.48
CA LEU A 12 -3.75 6.88 -7.98
C LEU A 12 -4.93 6.24 -7.24
N GLY A 13 -5.01 6.43 -5.92
CA GLY A 13 -6.13 5.96 -5.10
C GLY A 13 -7.45 6.62 -5.48
N TYR A 14 -7.43 7.90 -5.84
CA TYR A 14 -8.62 8.61 -6.36
C TYR A 14 -9.01 8.11 -7.76
N LEU A 15 -8.05 8.03 -8.68
CA LEU A 15 -8.28 7.53 -10.04
C LEU A 15 -8.90 6.13 -10.04
N ARG A 16 -8.39 5.22 -9.20
CA ARG A 16 -8.94 3.87 -9.06
C ARG A 16 -10.44 3.86 -8.68
N ARG A 17 -10.91 4.85 -7.91
CA ARG A 17 -12.32 4.96 -7.48
C ARG A 17 -13.21 5.57 -8.54
N VAL A 18 -12.69 6.52 -9.32
CA VAL A 18 -13.46 7.30 -10.30
C VAL A 18 -13.45 6.65 -11.69
N ASN A 19 -12.28 6.23 -12.17
CA ASN A 19 -12.12 5.67 -13.50
C ASN A 19 -11.01 4.61 -13.54
N TYR A 20 -11.43 3.36 -13.51
CA TYR A 20 -10.52 2.22 -13.44
C TYR A 20 -9.70 2.01 -14.73
N SER A 21 -10.27 2.26 -15.91
CA SER A 21 -9.56 2.02 -17.19
C SER A 21 -8.37 2.96 -17.37
N THR A 22 -8.54 4.24 -17.02
CA THR A 22 -7.44 5.21 -17.03
C THR A 22 -6.37 4.88 -15.99
N PHE A 23 -6.78 4.37 -14.82
CA PHE A 23 -5.85 3.91 -13.78
C PHE A 23 -4.99 2.72 -14.25
N GLU A 24 -5.58 1.73 -14.91
CA GLU A 24 -4.85 0.55 -15.40
C GLU A 24 -3.85 0.92 -16.52
N ASN A 25 -4.29 1.76 -17.46
CA ASN A 25 -3.44 2.25 -18.54
C ASN A 25 -2.25 3.07 -18.01
N THR A 26 -2.49 3.98 -17.05
CA THR A 26 -1.43 4.79 -16.45
C THR A 26 -0.45 3.95 -15.63
N CYS A 27 -0.94 2.96 -14.87
CA CYS A 27 -0.05 2.04 -14.14
C CYS A 27 0.82 1.22 -15.08
N SER A 28 0.26 0.74 -16.21
CA SER A 28 0.99 -0.01 -17.24
C SER A 28 2.03 0.86 -17.95
N GLN A 29 1.66 2.06 -18.39
CA GLN A 29 2.55 2.99 -19.10
C GLN A 29 3.73 3.46 -18.24
N LEU A 30 3.49 3.71 -16.96
CA LEU A 30 4.50 4.20 -16.02
C LEU A 30 5.25 3.05 -15.31
N GLY A 31 4.92 1.78 -15.60
CA GLY A 31 5.53 0.60 -14.97
C GLY A 31 5.34 0.54 -13.44
N ILE A 32 4.18 0.98 -12.95
CA ILE A 32 3.92 1.15 -11.51
C ILE A 32 3.04 0.02 -11.00
N GLN A 33 3.53 -0.69 -9.98
CA GLN A 33 2.67 -1.57 -9.21
C GLN A 33 1.97 -0.80 -8.09
N TYR A 34 0.65 -0.68 -8.19
CA TYR A 34 -0.16 -0.07 -7.13
C TYR A 34 -0.40 -1.06 -5.99
N SER A 35 0.04 -0.71 -4.78
CA SER A 35 -0.27 -1.43 -3.55
C SER A 35 -1.16 -0.57 -2.65
N PRO A 36 -2.35 -1.05 -2.25
CA PRO A 36 -3.20 -0.34 -1.29
C PRO A 36 -2.48 -0.12 0.05
N PRO A 37 -2.76 0.99 0.76
CA PRO A 37 -2.22 1.19 2.10
C PRO A 37 -2.76 0.12 3.06
N GLN A 38 -1.92 -0.29 4.01
CA GLN A 38 -2.35 -1.18 5.08
C GLN A 38 -3.43 -0.50 5.93
N PRO A 39 -4.45 -1.24 6.42
CA PRO A 39 -5.52 -0.66 7.23
C PRO A 39 -5.00 -0.12 8.57
N TYR A 40 -3.94 -0.73 9.12
CA TYR A 40 -3.34 -0.32 10.38
C TYR A 40 -1.82 -0.20 10.24
N SER A 41 -1.31 1.01 10.46
CA SER A 41 0.12 1.22 10.66
C SER A 41 0.43 1.11 12.14
N ARG A 42 1.17 0.07 12.52
CA ARG A 42 1.59 -0.15 13.92
C ARG A 42 3.06 -0.49 13.98
N ARG A 43 3.69 -0.08 15.08
CA ARG A 43 5.11 -0.39 15.31
C ARG A 43 5.27 -1.88 15.61
N LEU A 44 6.04 -2.58 14.77
CA LEU A 44 6.42 -3.97 14.99
C LEU A 44 7.54 -4.03 16.04
N THR A 45 7.19 -4.37 17.27
CA THR A 45 8.16 -4.57 18.37
C THR A 45 8.64 -6.03 18.40
N LYS A 46 9.86 -6.27 18.91
CA LYS A 46 10.42 -7.62 19.05
C LYS A 46 9.48 -8.56 19.83
N ARG A 47 8.90 -8.08 20.93
CA ARG A 47 7.92 -8.82 21.75
C ARG A 47 6.68 -9.22 20.95
N TRP A 48 6.16 -8.31 20.12
CA TRP A 48 4.98 -8.61 19.31
C TRP A 48 5.28 -9.65 18.23
N LEU A 49 6.44 -9.55 17.56
CA LEU A 49 6.87 -10.52 16.55
C LEU A 49 6.99 -11.93 17.14
N ALA A 50 7.73 -12.08 18.24
CA ALA A 50 7.89 -13.38 18.91
C ALA A 50 6.54 -13.97 19.35
N LYS A 51 5.64 -13.15 19.90
CA LYS A 51 4.28 -13.59 20.25
C LYS A 51 3.49 -14.02 19.02
N LYS A 52 3.55 -13.26 17.93
CA LYS A 52 2.78 -13.57 16.71
C LYS A 52 3.28 -14.87 16.07
N ASP A 53 4.58 -15.08 16.00
CA ASP A 53 5.20 -16.29 15.44
C ASP A 53 4.82 -17.53 16.26
N LEU A 54 4.79 -17.42 17.59
CA LEU A 54 4.32 -18.50 18.46
C LEU A 54 2.85 -18.84 18.19
N CYS A 55 1.97 -17.83 18.13
CA CYS A 55 0.54 -18.04 17.89
C CYS A 55 0.18 -18.53 16.47
N ILE A 56 1.10 -18.45 15.49
CA ILE A 56 0.88 -19.02 14.16
C ILE A 56 1.27 -20.50 14.12
N LYS A 57 2.25 -20.91 14.94
CA LYS A 57 2.76 -22.28 14.99
C LYS A 57 1.91 -23.23 15.83
N VAL A 58 1.19 -22.70 16.82
CA VAL A 58 0.26 -23.44 17.71
C VAL A 58 -1.12 -23.48 17.08
#